data_AF-M5FQJ5-F1
#
_entry.id   AF-M5FQJ5-F1
#
_cell.length_a   1.000
_cell.length_b   1.000
_cell.length_c   1.000
_cell.angle_alpha   90.00
_cell.angle_beta   90.00
_cell.angle_gamma   90.00
#
_symmetry.space_group_name_H-M   'P 1'
#
loop_
_entity.id
_entity.type
_entity.pdbx_description
1 polymer ?
#
loop_
_entity_poly.entity_id
_entity_poly.type
_entity_poly.pdbx_seq_one_letter_code
_entity_poly.pdbx_strand_id
1 'polypeptide(L)'
;MAGHMLREATLNLQTQSLGEAMRCYRNMDIPGMDQLCDGREFTTAKQAQSVVRQNGLRGMVSEIYGVTNWDFTFEGHKGQGDWQAALGVTLRVHHLAWQSMAGEAKRDYPAAIGYQSPWCDQYKMVEDHFSRVNIALTRGSPVCRVAVIHPIESYWLRYGPYDQSGEELAARDAAFVDLTNWLLLGHIDFDFISESLFPEQTSLGDITGEYLQVSKCRYEVVIVPDLLTIRSTTLGRLSRFGKLGGRVLLLGDMPKYLDGQLPPSKLHISNHLGPQNIIQFTRFHLLNVLQSSRDIDIHLSEDTIYQRAGDRADTLLYQLRADGPNRYLFICNTSRKEAYPVHVAMKGMIKNGNRWKKFCALITWFEPE
;
A
#
# COMPACT_ATOMS: atom_id res chain seq x y z
N MET A 1 2.00 20.60 -8.12
CA MET A 1 0.78 19.94 -8.63
C MET A 1 0.27 18.94 -7.61
N ALA A 2 -1.05 18.90 -7.37
CA ALA A 2 -1.74 17.86 -6.60
C ALA A 2 -2.73 17.13 -7.52
N GLY A 3 -2.77 15.80 -7.47
CA GLY A 3 -3.65 15.00 -8.33
C GLY A 3 -3.27 13.53 -8.38
N HIS A 4 -3.94 12.78 -9.26
CA HIS A 4 -3.77 11.35 -9.47
C HIS A 4 -3.67 11.03 -10.97
N MET A 5 -3.51 9.76 -11.31
CA MET A 5 -3.52 9.28 -12.70
C MET A 5 -4.86 8.60 -12.99
N LEU A 6 -5.07 8.15 -14.23
CA LEU A 6 -6.28 7.41 -14.59
C LEU A 6 -5.95 5.93 -14.69
N ARG A 7 -6.70 5.04 -14.03
CA ARG A 7 -6.64 3.56 -14.21
C ARG A 7 -5.36 2.91 -13.64
N GLU A 8 -5.03 3.21 -12.38
CA GLU A 8 -3.82 2.73 -11.69
C GLU A 8 -3.95 1.35 -11.03
N ALA A 9 -5.17 0.86 -10.84
CA ALA A 9 -5.47 -0.24 -9.92
C ALA A 9 -4.82 -1.57 -10.29
N THR A 10 -4.68 -1.87 -11.57
CA THR A 10 -4.11 -3.14 -12.01
C THR A 10 -3.01 -2.92 -13.04
N LEU A 11 -2.15 -3.91 -13.25
CA LEU A 11 -1.09 -3.84 -14.25
C LEU A 11 -1.70 -3.68 -15.65
N ASN A 12 -2.81 -4.36 -15.93
CA ASN A 12 -3.55 -4.22 -17.19
C ASN A 12 -4.02 -2.77 -17.43
N LEU A 13 -4.73 -2.23 -16.44
CA LEU A 13 -5.29 -0.89 -16.48
C LEU A 13 -4.18 0.16 -16.68
N GLN A 14 -3.06 0.01 -15.96
CA GLN A 14 -1.90 0.87 -16.11
C GLN A 14 -1.29 0.80 -17.50
N THR A 15 -0.98 -0.41 -17.98
CA THR A 15 -0.38 -0.62 -19.30
C THR A 15 -1.26 -0.06 -20.43
N GLN A 16 -2.58 -0.12 -20.30
CA GLN A 16 -3.52 0.43 -21.28
C GLN A 16 -3.58 1.97 -21.30
N SER A 17 -3.26 2.67 -20.22
CA SER A 17 -3.63 4.08 -20.06
C SER A 17 -2.50 5.03 -19.68
N LEU A 18 -1.50 4.56 -18.93
CA LEU A 18 -0.43 5.41 -18.38
C LEU A 18 0.97 4.78 -18.42
N GLY A 19 1.05 3.48 -18.65
CA GLY A 19 2.26 2.68 -18.67
C GLY A 19 2.85 2.34 -17.30
N GLU A 20 3.03 3.31 -16.40
CA GLU A 20 3.57 3.08 -15.06
C GLU A 20 3.18 4.22 -14.10
N ALA A 21 2.34 3.93 -13.09
CA ALA A 21 1.75 4.99 -12.26
C ALA A 21 2.81 5.76 -11.46
N MET A 22 3.75 5.05 -10.85
CA MET A 22 4.73 5.68 -9.96
C MET A 22 5.65 6.68 -10.68
N ARG A 23 5.97 6.43 -11.95
CA ARG A 23 6.76 7.36 -12.78
C ARG A 23 6.06 8.70 -12.96
N CYS A 24 4.74 8.71 -13.07
CA CYS A 24 3.96 9.94 -13.22
C CYS A 24 3.96 10.80 -11.94
N TYR A 25 4.06 10.17 -10.77
CA TYR A 25 4.05 10.86 -9.47
C TYR A 25 5.35 11.60 -9.14
N ARG A 26 6.47 11.32 -9.83
CA ARG A 26 7.81 11.84 -9.47
C ARG A 26 7.90 13.36 -9.39
N ASN A 27 7.09 14.08 -10.16
CA ASN A 27 7.10 15.55 -10.26
C ASN A 27 5.86 16.19 -9.59
N MET A 28 5.06 15.42 -8.85
CA MET A 28 3.90 15.93 -8.12
C MET A 28 4.29 16.35 -6.71
N ASP A 29 3.73 17.45 -6.21
CA ASP A 29 3.95 17.92 -4.83
C ASP A 29 3.09 17.12 -3.85
N ILE A 30 1.89 16.74 -4.30
CA ILE A 30 0.92 15.91 -3.57
C ILE A 30 0.34 14.89 -4.57
N PRO A 31 1.07 13.82 -4.90
CA PRO A 31 0.50 12.73 -5.69
C PRO A 31 -0.64 12.07 -4.91
N GLY A 32 -1.46 11.31 -5.61
CA GLY A 32 -2.70 10.81 -5.04
C GLY A 32 -3.33 9.71 -5.85
N MET A 33 -4.59 9.48 -5.54
CA MET A 33 -5.46 8.52 -6.21
C MET A 33 -6.88 9.07 -6.30
N ASP A 34 -7.73 8.45 -7.10
CA ASP A 34 -9.18 8.54 -6.97
C ASP A 34 -9.75 7.22 -6.44
N GLN A 35 -10.78 7.33 -5.60
CA GLN A 35 -11.65 6.22 -5.27
C GLN A 35 -13.06 6.78 -5.12
N LEU A 36 -13.77 6.83 -6.24
CA LEU A 36 -15.05 7.52 -6.29
C LEU A 36 -16.20 6.67 -5.74
N CYS A 37 -16.19 5.36 -5.95
CA CYS A 37 -17.19 4.43 -5.40
C CYS A 37 -16.74 3.86 -4.04
N ASP A 38 -17.62 3.16 -3.31
CA ASP A 38 -17.25 2.45 -2.06
C ASP A 38 -16.46 1.15 -2.36
N GLY A 39 -15.40 1.29 -3.15
CA GLY A 39 -14.43 0.27 -3.50
C GLY A 39 -13.16 0.36 -2.64
N ARG A 40 -12.33 -0.67 -2.77
CA ARG A 40 -11.03 -0.76 -2.10
C ARG A 40 -9.96 -1.07 -3.14
N GLU A 41 -9.09 -0.10 -3.39
CA GLU A 41 -7.99 -0.22 -4.34
C GLU A 41 -6.65 -0.03 -3.64
N PHE A 42 -6.21 -1.09 -2.97
CA PHE A 42 -4.97 -1.04 -2.20
C PHE A 42 -3.75 -0.88 -3.09
N THR A 43 -3.74 -1.50 -4.28
CA THR A 43 -2.67 -1.37 -5.26
C THR A 43 -2.46 0.08 -5.71
N THR A 44 -3.55 0.80 -6.02
CA THR A 44 -3.51 2.24 -6.34
C THR A 44 -2.91 3.04 -5.18
N ALA A 45 -3.45 2.85 -3.98
CA ALA A 45 -3.01 3.58 -2.78
C ALA A 45 -1.52 3.33 -2.47
N LYS A 46 -1.08 2.07 -2.52
CA LYS A 46 0.31 1.70 -2.22
C LYS A 46 1.29 2.26 -3.23
N GLN A 47 0.96 2.34 -4.51
CA GLN A 47 1.83 2.96 -5.52
C GLN A 47 2.08 4.45 -5.23
N ALA A 48 1.02 5.22 -4.99
CA ALA A 48 1.15 6.63 -4.64
C ALA A 48 1.86 6.82 -3.29
N GLN A 49 1.47 6.06 -2.26
CA GLN A 49 2.10 6.10 -0.94
C GLN A 49 3.61 5.82 -1.00
N SER A 50 4.03 4.85 -1.82
CA SER A 50 5.44 4.50 -1.97
C SER A 50 6.26 5.69 -2.49
N VAL A 51 5.75 6.40 -3.51
CA VAL A 51 6.41 7.60 -4.04
C VAL A 51 6.40 8.73 -2.99
N VAL A 52 5.28 8.96 -2.30
CA VAL A 52 5.18 9.97 -1.23
C VAL A 52 6.24 9.74 -0.16
N ARG A 53 6.35 8.51 0.35
CA ARG A 53 7.28 8.16 1.42
C ARG A 53 8.73 8.26 0.93
N GLN A 54 9.05 7.66 -0.21
CA GLN A 54 10.42 7.66 -0.76
C GLN A 54 10.92 9.06 -1.11
N ASN A 55 10.05 9.93 -1.63
CA ASN A 55 10.41 11.30 -1.96
C ASN A 55 10.32 12.25 -0.75
N GLY A 56 9.80 11.79 0.39
CA GLY A 56 9.63 12.60 1.59
C GLY A 56 8.59 13.70 1.41
N LEU A 57 7.54 13.45 0.62
CA LEU A 57 6.47 14.41 0.37
C LEU A 57 5.56 14.53 1.60
N ARG A 58 4.92 15.69 1.72
CA ARG A 58 4.14 16.07 2.90
C ARG A 58 2.83 15.31 3.08
N GLY A 59 2.33 14.66 2.02
CA GLY A 59 1.05 13.98 2.05
C GLY A 59 0.64 13.42 0.69
N MET A 60 -0.50 12.74 0.70
CA MET A 60 -1.13 12.12 -0.45
C MET A 60 -2.58 12.61 -0.53
N VAL A 61 -3.04 12.93 -1.74
CA VAL A 61 -4.43 13.34 -1.98
C VAL A 61 -5.28 12.14 -2.40
N SER A 62 -6.57 12.15 -2.04
CA SER A 62 -7.54 11.33 -2.76
C SER A 62 -8.81 12.07 -3.09
N GLU A 63 -9.22 11.98 -4.36
CA GLU A 63 -10.59 12.28 -4.75
C GLU A 63 -11.52 11.14 -4.35
N ILE A 64 -12.57 11.45 -3.60
CA ILE A 64 -13.42 10.46 -2.95
C ILE A 64 -14.90 10.80 -3.05
N TYR A 65 -15.75 9.79 -2.84
CA TYR A 65 -17.21 9.88 -2.79
C TYR A 65 -17.90 10.20 -4.12
N GLY A 66 -17.17 10.30 -5.24
CA GLY A 66 -17.74 10.79 -6.49
C GLY A 66 -18.76 9.90 -7.20
N VAL A 67 -18.89 8.64 -6.77
CA VAL A 67 -19.86 7.67 -7.31
C VAL A 67 -20.56 6.99 -6.12
N THR A 68 -20.71 7.72 -5.01
CA THR A 68 -21.51 7.27 -3.86
C THR A 68 -22.94 7.78 -4.01
N ASN A 69 -23.95 6.92 -3.90
CA ASN A 69 -25.33 7.31 -4.12
C ASN A 69 -25.84 8.35 -3.09
N TRP A 70 -27.05 8.88 -3.27
CA TRP A 70 -27.65 9.89 -2.38
C TRP A 70 -27.83 9.42 -0.93
N ASP A 71 -27.86 8.12 -0.69
CA ASP A 71 -28.05 7.47 0.60
C ASP A 71 -26.73 7.05 1.28
N PHE A 72 -25.58 7.51 0.79
CA PHE A 72 -24.29 7.15 1.37
C PHE A 72 -24.12 7.71 2.78
N THR A 73 -24.02 6.83 3.77
CA THR A 73 -24.08 7.20 5.19
C THR A 73 -22.75 7.76 5.70
N PHE A 74 -22.74 8.41 6.86
CA PHE A 74 -21.50 8.90 7.49
C PHE A 74 -20.58 7.74 7.92
N GLU A 75 -21.11 6.57 8.25
CA GLU A 75 -20.32 5.35 8.45
C GLU A 75 -19.64 4.92 7.14
N GLY A 76 -20.35 5.03 6.02
CA GLY A 76 -19.80 4.87 4.66
C GLY A 76 -18.62 5.79 4.44
N HIS A 77 -18.83 7.11 4.60
CA HIS A 77 -17.80 8.14 4.47
C HIS A 77 -16.58 7.83 5.35
N LYS A 78 -16.80 7.56 6.64
CA LYS A 78 -15.75 7.22 7.60
C LYS A 78 -14.96 5.99 7.17
N GLY A 79 -15.61 4.86 6.87
CA GLY A 79 -14.84 3.66 6.56
C GLY A 79 -14.11 3.72 5.22
N GLN A 80 -14.62 4.46 4.23
CA GLN A 80 -13.90 4.67 2.98
C GLN A 80 -12.68 5.56 3.19
N GLY A 81 -12.81 6.62 4.01
CA GLY A 81 -11.68 7.47 4.36
C GLY A 81 -10.67 6.77 5.28
N ASP A 82 -11.11 5.90 6.19
CA ASP A 82 -10.25 5.23 7.17
C ASP A 82 -9.24 4.30 6.50
N TRP A 83 -9.67 3.45 5.56
CA TRP A 83 -8.72 2.55 4.88
C TRP A 83 -7.72 3.34 4.03
N GLN A 84 -8.16 4.43 3.40
CA GLN A 84 -7.28 5.30 2.63
C GLN A 84 -6.28 6.04 3.53
N ALA A 85 -6.71 6.49 4.70
CA ALA A 85 -5.83 7.09 5.71
C ALA A 85 -4.77 6.08 6.20
N ALA A 86 -5.17 4.83 6.45
CA ALA A 86 -4.23 3.74 6.78
C ALA A 86 -3.21 3.50 5.64
N LEU A 87 -3.59 3.79 4.39
CA LEU A 87 -2.70 3.72 3.23
C LEU A 87 -2.10 5.07 2.80
N GLY A 88 -2.10 6.07 3.70
CA GLY A 88 -1.30 7.29 3.57
C GLY A 88 -2.03 8.53 3.03
N VAL A 89 -3.31 8.42 2.67
CA VAL A 89 -4.12 9.58 2.27
C VAL A 89 -4.27 10.53 3.46
N THR A 90 -3.91 11.78 3.24
CA THR A 90 -3.91 12.84 4.27
C THR A 90 -4.61 14.11 3.80
N LEU A 91 -4.89 14.22 2.49
CA LEU A 91 -5.74 15.26 1.93
C LEU A 91 -6.92 14.58 1.22
N ARG A 92 -8.13 14.75 1.75
CA ARG A 92 -9.35 14.21 1.15
C ARG A 92 -10.03 15.30 0.34
N VAL A 93 -10.39 15.00 -0.89
CA VAL A 93 -11.10 15.89 -1.82
C VAL A 93 -12.46 15.24 -2.11
N HIS A 94 -13.51 15.77 -1.49
CA HIS A 94 -14.85 15.26 -1.70
C HIS A 94 -15.33 15.69 -3.10
N HIS A 95 -15.71 14.72 -3.91
CA HIS A 95 -16.47 14.95 -5.14
C HIS A 95 -17.96 14.99 -4.77
N LEU A 96 -18.70 16.08 -4.98
CA LEU A 96 -18.25 17.42 -5.31
C LEU A 96 -19.11 18.45 -4.55
N ALA A 97 -18.63 19.68 -4.42
CA ALA A 97 -19.45 20.80 -3.97
C ALA A 97 -20.11 21.47 -5.18
N TRP A 98 -21.43 21.43 -5.26
CA TRP A 98 -22.17 21.84 -6.45
C TRP A 98 -22.33 23.36 -6.45
N GLN A 99 -22.10 24.00 -7.60
CA GLN A 99 -22.43 25.41 -7.75
C GLN A 99 -23.96 25.64 -7.77
N SER A 100 -24.73 24.71 -8.35
CA SER A 100 -26.19 24.78 -8.44
C SER A 100 -26.81 23.38 -8.56
N MET A 101 -27.99 23.19 -7.98
CA MET A 101 -28.86 22.01 -8.16
C MET A 101 -30.02 22.26 -9.13
N ALA A 102 -30.02 23.39 -9.86
CA ALA A 102 -31.12 23.73 -10.76
C ALA A 102 -31.23 22.74 -11.94
N GLY A 103 -32.45 22.56 -12.45
CA GLY A 103 -32.72 21.77 -13.65
C GLY A 103 -32.37 20.29 -13.48
N GLU A 104 -31.59 19.78 -14.42
CA GLU A 104 -31.15 18.37 -14.48
C GLU A 104 -30.06 18.04 -13.47
N ALA A 105 -29.32 19.05 -12.97
CA ALA A 105 -28.23 18.84 -12.01
C ALA A 105 -28.72 18.08 -10.76
N LYS A 106 -29.93 18.35 -10.24
CA LYS A 106 -30.52 17.62 -9.09
C LYS A 106 -30.66 16.11 -9.26
N ARG A 107 -30.52 15.59 -10.49
CA ARG A 107 -30.56 14.15 -10.79
C ARG A 107 -29.18 13.50 -10.81
N ASP A 108 -28.12 14.30 -10.74
CA ASP A 108 -26.75 13.82 -10.69
C ASP A 108 -26.43 13.16 -9.34
N TYR A 109 -25.34 12.40 -9.27
CA TYR A 109 -24.85 11.73 -8.07
C TYR A 109 -23.33 11.95 -7.98
N PRO A 110 -22.77 12.14 -6.77
CA PRO A 110 -23.25 11.76 -5.44
C PRO A 110 -24.10 12.82 -4.72
N ALA A 111 -24.51 12.54 -3.48
CA ALA A 111 -25.14 13.55 -2.61
C ALA A 111 -24.28 14.82 -2.52
N ALA A 112 -24.92 16.00 -2.55
CA ALA A 112 -24.23 17.25 -2.31
C ALA A 112 -23.60 17.27 -0.89
N ILE A 113 -22.43 17.90 -0.77
CA ILE A 113 -21.75 18.10 0.53
C ILE A 113 -21.91 19.53 1.08
N GLY A 114 -22.43 20.44 0.26
CA GLY A 114 -22.66 21.86 0.58
C GLY A 114 -24.07 22.15 1.09
N TYR A 115 -24.42 23.43 1.16
CA TYR A 115 -25.69 23.95 1.69
C TYR A 115 -26.96 23.33 1.08
N GLN A 116 -26.85 22.67 -0.08
CA GLN A 116 -27.97 21.99 -0.72
C GLN A 116 -28.33 20.66 -0.05
N SER A 117 -27.43 20.10 0.75
CA SER A 117 -27.67 18.87 1.50
C SER A 117 -28.22 19.16 2.88
N PRO A 118 -29.28 18.46 3.33
CA PRO A 118 -29.81 18.60 4.68
C PRO A 118 -28.81 18.14 5.75
N TRP A 119 -27.75 17.44 5.35
CA TRP A 119 -26.70 16.89 6.21
C TRP A 119 -25.42 17.73 6.23
N CYS A 120 -25.40 18.90 5.58
CA CYS A 120 -24.18 19.69 5.40
C CYS A 120 -23.51 20.09 6.73
N ASP A 121 -24.29 20.47 7.74
CA ASP A 121 -23.78 20.86 9.06
C ASP A 121 -23.23 19.65 9.84
N GLN A 122 -23.66 18.45 9.49
CA GLN A 122 -23.29 17.19 10.15
C GLN A 122 -21.96 16.63 9.65
N TYR A 123 -21.47 17.06 8.47
CA TYR A 123 -20.16 16.63 7.94
C TYR A 123 -19.00 16.92 8.89
N LYS A 124 -19.15 17.90 9.79
CA LYS A 124 -18.18 18.15 10.86
C LYS A 124 -17.82 16.88 11.65
N MET A 125 -18.76 15.96 11.85
CA MET A 125 -18.49 14.69 12.55
C MET A 125 -17.43 13.84 11.84
N VAL A 126 -17.49 13.78 10.51
CA VAL A 126 -16.52 13.04 9.68
C VAL A 126 -15.22 13.85 9.54
N GLU A 127 -15.32 15.15 9.24
CA GLU A 127 -14.15 15.99 8.97
C GLU A 127 -13.29 16.26 10.22
N ASP A 128 -13.89 16.41 11.40
CA ASP A 128 -13.14 16.53 12.66
C ASP A 128 -12.37 15.24 12.99
N HIS A 129 -12.97 14.07 12.71
CA HIS A 129 -12.30 12.78 12.87
C HIS A 129 -11.05 12.71 12.00
N PHE A 130 -11.17 12.96 10.69
CA PHE A 130 -10.02 12.92 9.80
C PHE A 130 -9.00 14.02 10.05
N SER A 131 -9.42 15.19 10.54
CA SER A 131 -8.49 16.24 10.98
C SER A 131 -7.60 15.74 12.13
N ARG A 132 -8.16 15.03 13.11
CA ARG A 132 -7.39 14.43 14.22
C ARG A 132 -6.51 13.29 13.76
N VAL A 133 -7.03 12.40 12.91
CA VAL A 133 -6.24 11.32 12.30
C VAL A 133 -5.04 11.89 11.54
N ASN A 134 -5.24 12.94 10.74
CA ASN A 134 -4.17 13.57 9.97
C ASN A 134 -3.07 14.18 10.85
N ILE A 135 -3.38 14.70 12.04
CA ILE A 135 -2.36 15.13 13.00
C ILE A 135 -1.43 13.96 13.36
N ALA A 136 -1.97 12.77 13.59
CA ALA A 136 -1.15 11.59 13.90
C ALA A 136 -0.38 11.08 12.66
N LEU A 137 -1.03 11.06 11.50
CA LEU A 137 -0.50 10.41 10.29
C LEU A 137 0.49 11.26 9.49
N THR A 138 0.54 12.58 9.71
CA THR A 138 1.49 13.50 9.05
C THR A 138 2.77 13.76 9.85
N ARG A 139 2.84 13.33 11.12
CA ARG A 139 3.99 13.57 12.00
C ARG A 139 5.06 12.50 11.91
N GLY A 140 6.32 12.88 12.11
CA GLY A 140 7.44 11.95 12.11
C GLY A 140 7.65 11.25 10.75
N SER A 141 8.04 9.98 10.79
CA SER A 141 8.28 9.16 9.59
C SER A 141 7.48 7.85 9.63
N PRO A 142 7.08 7.29 8.48
CA PRO A 142 6.44 5.98 8.42
C PRO A 142 7.40 4.90 8.93
N VAL A 143 6.86 3.90 9.63
CA VAL A 143 7.60 2.68 10.01
C VAL A 143 7.25 1.60 9.01
N CYS A 144 8.09 1.46 7.99
CA CYS A 144 7.92 0.50 6.90
C CYS A 144 9.27 -0.19 6.64
N ARG A 145 9.33 -1.52 6.79
CA ARG A 145 10.58 -2.29 6.70
C ARG A 145 10.72 -3.11 5.42
N VAL A 146 9.62 -3.30 4.71
CA VAL A 146 9.54 -4.19 3.56
C VAL A 146 9.37 -3.35 2.31
N ALA A 147 10.08 -3.71 1.25
CA ALA A 147 9.83 -3.18 -0.07
C ALA A 147 9.53 -4.31 -1.06
N VAL A 148 8.80 -3.99 -2.12
CA VAL A 148 8.44 -4.91 -3.22
C VAL A 148 8.87 -4.28 -4.54
N ILE A 149 9.62 -4.99 -5.38
CA ILE A 149 9.89 -4.52 -6.75
C ILE A 149 8.58 -4.54 -7.54
N HIS A 150 8.20 -3.41 -8.14
CA HIS A 150 6.95 -3.29 -8.87
C HIS A 150 6.99 -4.09 -10.19
N PRO A 151 6.04 -5.00 -10.46
CA PRO A 151 6.16 -5.98 -11.55
C PRO A 151 5.73 -5.47 -12.94
N ILE A 152 5.37 -4.19 -13.08
CA ILE A 152 4.77 -3.63 -14.31
C ILE A 152 5.61 -3.81 -15.59
N GLU A 153 6.95 -3.78 -15.51
CA GLU A 153 7.78 -4.00 -16.71
C GLU A 153 7.65 -5.45 -17.23
N SER A 154 7.42 -6.40 -16.34
CA SER A 154 7.14 -7.80 -16.71
C SER A 154 5.78 -7.98 -17.35
N TYR A 155 4.80 -7.15 -17.00
CA TYR A 155 3.50 -7.10 -17.66
C TYR A 155 3.66 -6.54 -19.08
N TRP A 156 4.35 -5.41 -19.23
CA TRP A 156 4.66 -4.81 -20.53
C TRP A 156 5.33 -5.77 -21.51
N LEU A 157 6.29 -6.57 -21.05
CA LEU A 157 7.00 -7.53 -21.91
C LEU A 157 6.08 -8.61 -22.51
N ARG A 158 4.94 -8.92 -21.87
CA ARG A 158 3.96 -9.91 -22.36
C ARG A 158 2.73 -9.28 -22.98
N TYR A 159 2.56 -7.97 -22.85
CA TYR A 159 1.40 -7.28 -23.35
C TYR A 159 1.39 -7.31 -24.88
N GLY A 160 0.43 -8.04 -25.45
CA GLY A 160 0.34 -8.32 -26.89
C GLY A 160 -1.05 -8.83 -27.28
N PRO A 161 -1.19 -9.53 -28.42
CA PRO A 161 -2.46 -10.11 -28.83
C PRO A 161 -3.09 -10.97 -27.72
N TYR A 162 -4.34 -10.66 -27.37
CA TYR A 162 -5.00 -11.21 -26.18
C TYR A 162 -5.25 -12.72 -26.30
N ASP A 163 -5.51 -13.22 -27.50
CA ASP A 163 -5.69 -14.64 -27.80
C ASP A 163 -4.44 -15.50 -27.50
N GLN A 164 -3.25 -14.88 -27.41
CA GLN A 164 -1.98 -15.56 -27.15
C GLN A 164 -1.42 -15.28 -25.75
N SER A 165 -1.84 -14.20 -25.10
CA SER A 165 -1.24 -13.69 -23.86
C SER A 165 -2.25 -13.52 -22.71
N GLY A 166 -3.54 -13.62 -22.97
CA GLY A 166 -4.61 -13.28 -22.02
C GLY A 166 -4.54 -14.02 -20.68
N GLU A 167 -4.32 -15.34 -20.69
CA GLU A 167 -4.23 -16.14 -19.46
C GLU A 167 -3.04 -15.72 -18.59
N GLU A 168 -1.89 -15.49 -19.21
CA GLU A 168 -0.68 -15.09 -18.52
C GLU A 168 -0.77 -13.66 -17.95
N LEU A 169 -1.38 -12.75 -18.71
CA LEU A 169 -1.67 -11.38 -18.28
C LEU A 169 -2.64 -11.37 -17.10
N ALA A 170 -3.70 -12.17 -17.15
CA ALA A 170 -4.66 -12.31 -16.04
C ALA A 170 -3.97 -12.87 -14.78
N ALA A 171 -3.10 -13.87 -14.93
CA ALA A 171 -2.35 -14.44 -13.81
C ALA A 171 -1.39 -13.42 -13.16
N ARG A 172 -0.71 -12.58 -13.95
CA ARG A 172 0.16 -11.50 -13.42
C ARG A 172 -0.62 -10.43 -12.69
N ASP A 173 -1.77 -10.05 -13.23
CA ASP A 173 -2.64 -9.05 -12.62
C ASP A 173 -3.17 -9.55 -11.28
N ALA A 174 -3.63 -10.80 -11.23
CA ALA A 174 -4.06 -11.47 -10.00
C ALA A 174 -2.91 -11.55 -8.98
N ALA A 175 -1.72 -11.96 -9.40
CA ALA A 175 -0.54 -12.05 -8.53
C ALA A 175 -0.17 -10.69 -7.90
N PHE A 176 -0.30 -9.59 -8.65
CA PHE A 176 -0.03 -8.24 -8.15
C PHE A 176 -1.05 -7.80 -7.08
N VAL A 177 -2.34 -8.04 -7.35
CA VAL A 177 -3.43 -7.76 -6.40
C VAL A 177 -3.30 -8.63 -5.15
N ASP A 178 -3.09 -9.94 -5.33
CA ASP A 178 -2.97 -10.91 -4.25
C ASP A 178 -1.78 -10.62 -3.36
N LEU A 179 -0.59 -10.34 -3.92
CA LEU A 179 0.59 -9.97 -3.14
C LEU A 179 0.31 -8.74 -2.26
N THR A 180 -0.32 -7.72 -2.84
CA THR A 180 -0.68 -6.50 -2.11
C THR A 180 -1.65 -6.80 -0.97
N ASN A 181 -2.71 -7.56 -1.24
CA ASN A 181 -3.69 -7.96 -0.24
C ASN A 181 -3.07 -8.83 0.87
N TRP A 182 -2.26 -9.81 0.50
CA TRP A 182 -1.61 -10.72 1.45
C TRP A 182 -0.72 -9.96 2.42
N LEU A 183 0.08 -9.01 1.94
CA LEU A 183 0.93 -8.21 2.81
C LEU A 183 0.10 -7.31 3.74
N LEU A 184 -0.83 -6.53 3.21
CA LEU A 184 -1.58 -5.54 4.00
C LEU A 184 -2.53 -6.19 5.02
N LEU A 185 -3.37 -7.11 4.57
CA LEU A 185 -4.32 -7.85 5.42
C LEU A 185 -3.62 -8.92 6.26
N GLY A 186 -2.39 -9.25 5.87
CA GLY A 186 -1.46 -9.99 6.69
C GLY A 186 -0.59 -9.10 7.55
N HIS A 187 -0.99 -7.87 7.91
CA HIS A 187 -0.34 -6.86 8.78
C HIS A 187 1.16 -6.59 8.54
N ILE A 188 1.58 -6.57 7.28
CA ILE A 188 2.93 -6.15 6.87
C ILE A 188 2.79 -4.93 5.98
N ASP A 189 3.15 -3.76 6.51
CA ASP A 189 3.29 -2.56 5.68
C ASP A 189 4.54 -2.68 4.80
N PHE A 190 4.43 -2.21 3.56
CA PHE A 190 5.50 -2.32 2.56
C PHE A 190 5.46 -1.15 1.58
N ASP A 191 6.53 -0.82 0.88
CA ASP A 191 6.47 0.14 -0.22
C ASP A 191 6.92 -0.50 -1.55
N PHE A 192 6.31 -0.13 -2.66
CA PHE A 192 6.77 -0.52 -3.98
C PHE A 192 8.03 0.26 -4.38
N ILE A 193 8.97 -0.40 -5.03
CA ILE A 193 10.12 0.21 -5.70
C ILE A 193 9.85 0.15 -7.20
N SER A 194 9.79 1.32 -7.84
CA SER A 194 9.75 1.40 -9.30
C SER A 194 11.16 1.21 -9.82
N GLU A 195 11.33 0.24 -10.72
CA GLU A 195 12.62 0.03 -11.40
C GLU A 195 13.07 1.26 -12.19
N SER A 196 12.14 2.09 -12.66
CA SER A 196 12.47 3.27 -13.45
C SER A 196 12.95 4.45 -12.59
N LEU A 197 12.42 4.58 -11.37
CA LEU A 197 12.81 5.64 -10.42
C LEU A 197 14.02 5.24 -9.57
N PHE A 198 14.20 3.95 -9.32
CA PHE A 198 15.22 3.44 -8.40
C PHE A 198 16.65 3.93 -8.70
N PRO A 199 17.08 4.11 -9.98
CA PRO A 199 18.39 4.62 -10.26
C PRO A 199 18.67 6.04 -9.76
N GLU A 200 17.65 6.90 -9.81
CA GLU A 200 17.71 8.29 -9.37
C GLU A 200 17.56 8.41 -7.84
N GLN A 201 16.86 7.45 -7.22
CA GLN A 201 16.61 7.44 -5.77
C GLN A 201 17.77 6.88 -4.95
N THR A 202 18.59 6.01 -5.53
CA THR A 202 19.71 5.34 -4.85
C THR A 202 20.85 5.09 -5.82
N SER A 203 22.02 5.67 -5.59
CA SER A 203 23.21 5.26 -6.35
C SER A 203 23.73 3.91 -5.83
N LEU A 204 24.45 3.15 -6.67
CA LEU A 204 25.06 1.89 -6.22
C LEU A 204 26.01 2.10 -5.03
N GLY A 205 26.73 3.23 -4.98
CA GLY A 205 27.67 3.55 -3.90
C GLY A 205 26.99 3.74 -2.55
N ASP A 206 25.74 4.23 -2.53
CA ASP A 206 24.99 4.52 -1.31
C ASP A 206 24.53 3.26 -0.58
N ILE A 207 24.52 2.12 -1.26
CA ILE A 207 24.22 0.82 -0.66
C ILE A 207 25.45 0.38 0.13
N THR A 208 25.38 0.54 1.45
CA THR A 208 26.54 0.46 2.35
C THR A 208 26.34 -0.49 3.54
N GLY A 209 25.17 -1.09 3.72
CA GLY A 209 24.93 -1.98 4.86
C GLY A 209 23.67 -2.84 4.74
N GLU A 210 23.11 -3.21 5.90
CA GLU A 210 22.02 -4.18 6.06
C GLU A 210 20.64 -3.64 5.67
N TYR A 211 20.52 -2.34 5.37
CA TYR A 211 19.29 -1.70 4.90
C TYR A 211 19.47 -1.19 3.47
N LEU A 212 18.46 -1.40 2.63
CA LEU A 212 18.38 -0.76 1.33
C LEU A 212 17.78 0.64 1.52
N GLN A 213 18.60 1.67 1.35
CA GLN A 213 18.13 3.05 1.26
C GLN A 213 17.45 3.25 -0.11
N VAL A 214 16.24 3.82 -0.12
CA VAL A 214 15.56 4.33 -1.33
C VAL A 214 15.15 5.76 -1.06
N SER A 215 15.95 6.71 -1.53
CA SER A 215 15.82 8.15 -1.25
C SER A 215 15.68 8.44 0.26
N LYS A 216 14.46 8.64 0.80
CA LYS A 216 14.23 8.92 2.23
C LYS A 216 13.89 7.67 3.06
N CYS A 217 13.54 6.55 2.41
CA CYS A 217 13.13 5.31 3.08
C CYS A 217 14.30 4.34 3.27
N ARG A 218 14.14 3.43 4.25
CA ARG A 218 15.08 2.35 4.56
C ARG A 218 14.32 1.04 4.70
N TYR A 219 14.69 0.05 3.90
CA TYR A 219 14.05 -1.27 3.94
C TYR A 219 15.03 -2.34 4.42
N GLU A 220 14.56 -3.21 5.32
CA GLU A 220 15.28 -4.39 5.80
C GLU A 220 15.16 -5.56 4.83
N VAL A 221 14.00 -5.65 4.16
CA VAL A 221 13.66 -6.76 3.27
C VAL A 221 13.18 -6.21 1.95
N VAL A 222 13.72 -6.74 0.86
CA VAL A 222 13.24 -6.45 -0.49
C VAL A 222 12.70 -7.73 -1.11
N ILE A 223 11.44 -7.71 -1.49
CA ILE A 223 10.75 -8.79 -2.18
C ILE A 223 10.86 -8.51 -3.68
N VAL A 224 11.40 -9.47 -4.40
CA VAL A 224 11.32 -9.55 -5.85
C VAL A 224 10.19 -10.55 -6.14
N PRO A 225 9.01 -10.10 -6.59
CA PRO A 225 7.93 -11.01 -6.96
C PRO A 225 8.32 -11.81 -8.21
N ASP A 226 7.43 -12.66 -8.70
CA ASP A 226 7.63 -13.47 -9.91
C ASP A 226 7.72 -12.57 -11.16
N LEU A 227 8.88 -11.94 -11.34
CA LEU A 227 9.18 -11.04 -12.43
C LEU A 227 9.57 -11.86 -13.65
N LEU A 228 9.08 -11.45 -14.81
CA LEU A 228 9.56 -11.98 -16.08
C LEU A 228 10.90 -11.33 -16.47
N THR A 229 11.00 -10.02 -16.28
CA THR A 229 12.19 -9.21 -16.58
C THR A 229 12.55 -8.35 -15.38
N ILE A 230 13.84 -8.06 -15.25
CA ILE A 230 14.37 -7.09 -14.29
C ILE A 230 15.37 -6.19 -14.99
N ARG A 231 15.45 -4.91 -14.60
CA ARG A 231 16.49 -4.02 -15.11
C ARG A 231 17.86 -4.41 -14.57
N SER A 232 18.91 -4.29 -15.37
CA SER A 232 20.30 -4.46 -14.91
C SER A 232 20.66 -3.50 -13.77
N THR A 233 20.11 -2.29 -13.81
CA THR A 233 20.28 -1.28 -12.77
C THR A 233 19.63 -1.69 -11.44
N THR A 234 18.44 -2.30 -11.46
CA THR A 234 17.78 -2.87 -10.28
C THR A 234 18.54 -4.10 -9.78
N LEU A 235 18.87 -5.03 -10.68
CA LEU A 235 19.59 -6.26 -10.35
C LEU A 235 20.94 -5.97 -9.69
N GLY A 236 21.69 -4.99 -10.19
CA GLY A 236 22.97 -4.57 -9.61
C GLY A 236 22.82 -4.04 -8.18
N ARG A 237 21.77 -3.27 -7.91
CA ARG A 237 21.46 -2.74 -6.56
C ARG A 237 21.07 -3.85 -5.60
N LEU A 238 20.17 -4.75 -6.00
CA LEU A 238 19.76 -5.90 -5.19
C LEU A 238 20.92 -6.85 -4.92
N SER A 239 21.76 -7.10 -5.93
CA SER A 239 22.95 -7.93 -5.79
C SER A 239 23.95 -7.32 -4.80
N ARG A 240 24.20 -6.01 -4.88
CA ARG A 240 25.05 -5.32 -3.92
C ARG A 240 24.46 -5.35 -2.51
N PHE A 241 23.16 -5.10 -2.37
CA PHE A 241 22.47 -5.17 -1.09
C PHE A 241 22.60 -6.56 -0.45
N GLY A 242 22.34 -7.63 -1.23
CA GLY A 242 22.53 -9.01 -0.80
C GLY A 242 23.99 -9.35 -0.43
N LYS A 243 24.98 -8.76 -1.13
CA LYS A 243 26.43 -8.87 -0.80
C LYS A 243 26.84 -8.14 0.48
N LEU A 244 26.01 -7.26 1.00
CA LEU A 244 26.27 -6.53 2.24
C LEU A 244 25.45 -7.07 3.41
N GLY A 245 24.88 -8.27 3.26
CA GLY A 245 24.07 -8.93 4.28
C GLY A 245 22.59 -8.55 4.26
N GLY A 246 22.19 -7.70 3.31
CA GLY A 246 20.80 -7.33 3.08
C GLY A 246 19.91 -8.51 2.70
N ARG A 247 18.63 -8.45 3.07
CA ARG A 247 17.68 -9.55 2.84
C ARG A 247 16.88 -9.32 1.56
N VAL A 248 17.23 -10.04 0.50
CA VAL A 248 16.44 -10.09 -0.76
C VAL A 248 15.71 -11.43 -0.84
N LEU A 249 14.38 -11.38 -0.91
CA LEU A 249 13.49 -12.54 -1.05
C LEU A 249 12.97 -12.62 -2.48
N LEU A 250 13.14 -13.77 -3.11
CA LEU A 250 12.55 -14.09 -4.41
C LEU A 250 11.23 -14.81 -4.12
N LEU A 251 10.11 -14.25 -4.56
CA LEU A 251 8.79 -14.85 -4.37
C LEU A 251 8.32 -15.40 -5.73
N GLY A 252 8.41 -16.71 -5.91
CA GLY A 252 8.28 -17.36 -7.22
C GLY A 252 9.65 -17.62 -7.86
N ASP A 253 9.71 -17.51 -9.18
CA ASP A 253 10.91 -17.83 -9.94
C ASP A 253 11.86 -16.63 -10.09
N MET A 254 13.09 -16.92 -10.48
CA MET A 254 14.05 -15.89 -10.88
C MET A 254 13.64 -15.24 -12.21
N PRO A 255 13.89 -13.93 -12.39
CA PRO A 255 13.64 -13.29 -13.68
C PRO A 255 14.34 -14.01 -14.82
N LYS A 256 13.61 -14.20 -15.92
CA LYS A 256 14.11 -14.87 -17.12
C LYS A 256 14.89 -13.91 -18.02
N TYR A 257 14.49 -12.65 -18.04
CA TYR A 257 15.05 -11.62 -18.90
C TYR A 257 15.76 -10.54 -18.08
N LEU A 258 16.81 -9.97 -18.67
CA LEU A 258 17.54 -8.81 -18.16
C LEU A 258 17.36 -7.69 -19.18
N ASP A 259 16.81 -6.55 -18.75
CA ASP A 259 16.48 -5.43 -19.64
C ASP A 259 15.65 -5.88 -20.87
N GLY A 260 14.73 -6.83 -20.70
CA GLY A 260 13.89 -7.40 -21.76
C GLY A 260 14.58 -8.38 -22.70
N GLN A 261 15.86 -8.72 -22.46
CA GLN A 261 16.63 -9.64 -23.30
C GLN A 261 17.02 -10.91 -22.54
N LEU A 262 17.21 -12.01 -23.27
CA LEU A 262 17.76 -13.23 -22.67
C LEU A 262 19.23 -12.96 -22.29
N PRO A 263 19.61 -13.11 -21.02
CA PRO A 263 20.98 -12.89 -20.60
C PRO A 263 21.89 -14.03 -21.13
N PRO A 264 23.18 -13.75 -21.37
CA PRO A 264 24.14 -14.76 -21.86
C PRO A 264 24.42 -15.86 -20.82
N SER A 265 24.10 -15.62 -19.55
CA SER A 265 24.21 -16.58 -18.45
C SER A 265 22.99 -16.48 -17.55
N LYS A 266 22.75 -17.51 -16.72
CA LYS A 266 21.69 -17.47 -15.70
C LYS A 266 21.84 -16.22 -14.83
N LEU A 267 20.73 -15.57 -14.52
CA LEU A 267 20.71 -14.46 -13.59
C LEU A 267 20.95 -14.98 -12.18
N HIS A 268 21.68 -14.19 -11.40
CA HIS A 268 21.96 -14.48 -10.01
C HIS A 268 21.85 -13.17 -9.22
N ILE A 269 21.03 -13.18 -8.17
CA ILE A 269 21.13 -12.19 -7.09
C ILE A 269 22.12 -12.77 -6.09
N SER A 270 23.22 -12.06 -5.86
CA SER A 270 24.21 -12.46 -4.87
C SER A 270 23.65 -12.27 -3.46
N ASN A 271 22.96 -13.29 -2.99
CA ASN A 271 22.55 -13.42 -1.61
C ASN A 271 23.61 -14.22 -0.86
N HIS A 272 24.21 -13.66 0.18
CA HIS A 272 25.01 -14.43 1.14
C HIS A 272 24.21 -15.54 1.84
N LEU A 273 22.89 -15.52 1.68
CA LEU A 273 21.91 -16.35 2.36
C LEU A 273 21.36 -17.49 1.48
N GLY A 274 22.06 -17.95 0.43
CA GLY A 274 21.74 -19.24 -0.22
C GLY A 274 20.34 -19.42 -0.86
N PRO A 275 19.96 -20.65 -1.26
CA PRO A 275 18.67 -20.98 -1.89
C PRO A 275 17.44 -20.78 -0.98
N GLN A 276 17.62 -20.63 0.33
CA GLN A 276 16.53 -20.39 1.30
C GLN A 276 15.79 -19.05 1.13
N ASN A 277 16.26 -18.19 0.22
CA ASN A 277 15.60 -16.92 -0.12
C ASN A 277 14.62 -17.03 -1.30
N ILE A 278 14.51 -18.20 -1.94
CA ILE A 278 13.46 -18.49 -2.91
C ILE A 278 12.25 -19.05 -2.16
N ILE A 279 11.14 -18.34 -2.26
CA ILE A 279 9.92 -18.57 -1.49
C ILE A 279 8.80 -18.90 -2.48
N GLN A 280 8.03 -19.94 -2.20
CA GLN A 280 6.88 -20.29 -3.02
C GLN A 280 5.87 -19.13 -3.04
N PHE A 281 5.34 -18.80 -4.22
CA PHE A 281 4.35 -17.73 -4.41
C PHE A 281 3.00 -18.11 -3.77
N THR A 282 2.91 -17.98 -2.45
CA THR A 282 1.71 -18.28 -1.68
C THR A 282 1.67 -17.37 -0.46
N ARG A 283 0.45 -17.04 0.00
CA ARG A 283 0.22 -16.26 1.21
C ARG A 283 0.95 -16.84 2.43
N PHE A 284 0.86 -18.16 2.66
CA PHE A 284 1.45 -18.80 3.84
C PHE A 284 2.97 -18.61 3.91
N HIS A 285 3.69 -18.97 2.85
CA HIS A 285 5.14 -18.89 2.82
C HIS A 285 5.64 -17.45 2.92
N LEU A 286 4.97 -16.52 2.23
CA LEU A 286 5.27 -15.09 2.29
C LEU A 286 5.11 -14.52 3.71
N LEU A 287 3.98 -14.77 4.36
CA LEU A 287 3.73 -14.23 5.70
C LEU A 287 4.62 -14.87 6.76
N ASN A 288 4.95 -16.16 6.61
CA ASN A 288 5.85 -16.87 7.50
C ASN A 288 7.29 -16.33 7.43
N VAL A 289 7.83 -16.15 6.21
CA VAL A 289 9.20 -15.64 6.04
C VAL A 289 9.34 -14.19 6.53
N LEU A 290 8.26 -13.41 6.49
CA LEU A 290 8.23 -12.01 6.94
C LEU A 290 7.84 -11.83 8.42
N GLN A 291 7.64 -12.92 9.19
CA GLN A 291 7.23 -12.82 10.60
C GLN A 291 8.16 -11.93 11.43
N SER A 292 9.47 -11.98 11.19
CA SER A 292 10.46 -11.14 11.90
C SER A 292 10.40 -9.66 11.54
N SER A 293 9.88 -9.33 10.36
CA SER A 293 9.74 -7.95 9.84
C SER A 293 8.36 -7.34 10.13
N ARG A 294 7.48 -8.07 10.83
CA ARG A 294 6.17 -7.62 11.26
C ARG A 294 6.29 -6.69 12.47
N ASP A 295 5.80 -5.46 12.35
CA ASP A 295 5.76 -4.51 13.47
C ASP A 295 4.46 -4.61 14.29
N ILE A 296 3.34 -4.92 13.62
CA ILE A 296 2.02 -5.04 14.23
C ILE A 296 1.45 -6.43 13.93
N ASP A 297 0.98 -7.10 14.98
CA ASP A 297 0.28 -8.37 14.87
C ASP A 297 -1.09 -8.26 15.54
N ILE A 298 -2.15 -8.63 14.82
CA ILE A 298 -3.53 -8.46 15.25
C ILE A 298 -4.25 -9.78 15.07
N HIS A 299 -4.79 -10.29 16.18
CA HIS A 299 -5.51 -11.55 16.24
C HIS A 299 -6.85 -11.34 16.93
N LEU A 300 -7.85 -12.10 16.52
CA LEU A 300 -9.16 -12.07 17.18
C LEU A 300 -9.04 -12.55 18.62
N SER A 301 -9.67 -11.82 19.54
CA SER A 301 -9.76 -12.23 20.94
C SER A 301 -10.92 -13.17 21.20
N GLU A 302 -11.93 -13.15 20.33
CA GLU A 302 -13.19 -13.92 20.45
C GLU A 302 -13.62 -14.42 19.07
N ASP A 303 -14.53 -15.38 19.04
CA ASP A 303 -15.14 -15.86 17.79
C ASP A 303 -16.03 -14.77 17.17
N THR A 304 -16.03 -14.65 15.85
CA THR A 304 -16.97 -13.82 15.09
C THR A 304 -17.88 -14.68 14.22
N ILE A 305 -18.75 -14.06 13.41
CA ILE A 305 -19.60 -14.81 12.47
C ILE A 305 -18.74 -15.59 11.45
N TYR A 306 -17.60 -15.05 11.05
CA TYR A 306 -16.79 -15.57 9.94
C TYR A 306 -15.43 -16.15 10.36
N GLN A 307 -14.96 -15.91 11.58
CA GLN A 307 -13.59 -16.24 12.01
C GLN A 307 -13.56 -16.71 13.47
N ARG A 308 -12.49 -17.40 13.85
CA ARG A 308 -12.31 -17.96 15.20
C ARG A 308 -11.35 -17.12 16.04
N ALA A 309 -11.53 -17.16 17.35
CA ALA A 309 -10.58 -16.60 18.29
C ALA A 309 -9.17 -17.14 18.01
N GLY A 310 -8.18 -16.24 17.95
CA GLY A 310 -6.80 -16.55 17.58
C GLY A 310 -6.50 -16.46 16.08
N ASP A 311 -7.50 -16.41 15.20
CA ASP A 311 -7.26 -16.11 13.78
C ASP A 311 -6.69 -14.71 13.63
N ARG A 312 -5.87 -14.53 12.59
CA ARG A 312 -5.35 -13.21 12.22
C ARG A 312 -6.48 -12.38 11.64
N ALA A 313 -6.66 -11.17 12.15
CA ALA A 313 -7.75 -10.28 11.76
C ALA A 313 -7.52 -9.67 10.35
N ASP A 314 -7.79 -10.45 9.30
CA ASP A 314 -7.48 -10.13 7.91
C ASP A 314 -8.40 -9.08 7.25
N THR A 315 -9.20 -8.39 8.05
CA THR A 315 -10.02 -7.24 7.65
C THR A 315 -9.43 -5.91 8.13
N LEU A 316 -8.42 -5.95 9.00
CA LEU A 316 -7.83 -4.76 9.60
C LEU A 316 -6.59 -4.29 8.82
N LEU A 317 -6.52 -2.98 8.62
CA LEU A 317 -5.34 -2.29 8.12
C LEU A 317 -4.75 -1.41 9.21
N TYR A 318 -3.47 -1.08 9.09
CA TYR A 318 -2.83 -0.14 9.99
C TYR A 318 -1.83 0.77 9.27
N GLN A 319 -1.54 1.90 9.92
CA GLN A 319 -0.35 2.70 9.66
C GLN A 319 0.38 2.97 10.98
N LEU A 320 1.70 2.80 10.97
CA LEU A 320 2.57 3.09 12.09
C LEU A 320 3.53 4.25 11.75
N ARG A 321 3.58 5.26 12.61
CA ARG A 321 4.47 6.42 12.50
C ARG A 321 5.41 6.50 13.70
N ALA A 322 6.63 6.96 13.47
CA ALA A 322 7.62 7.25 14.50
C ALA A 322 7.97 8.75 14.51
N ASP A 323 7.74 9.41 15.64
CA ASP A 323 8.08 10.81 15.87
C ASP A 323 9.02 10.90 17.08
N GLY A 324 10.33 10.79 16.81
CA GLY A 324 11.34 10.60 17.85
C GLY A 324 11.04 9.35 18.72
N PRO A 325 10.89 9.50 20.05
CA PRO A 325 10.56 8.39 20.94
C PRO A 325 9.10 7.92 20.81
N ASN A 326 8.22 8.76 20.27
CA ASN A 326 6.79 8.48 20.20
C ASN A 326 6.45 7.57 19.02
N ARG A 327 5.37 6.82 19.17
CA ARG A 327 4.77 5.99 18.11
C ARG A 327 3.29 6.32 17.99
N TYR A 328 2.81 6.48 16.77
CA TYR A 328 1.40 6.65 16.46
C TYR A 328 0.93 5.47 15.62
N LEU A 329 -0.01 4.70 16.16
CA LEU A 329 -0.61 3.55 15.51
C LEU A 329 -2.06 3.88 15.21
N PHE A 330 -2.42 3.86 13.93
CA PHE A 330 -3.79 3.94 13.46
C PHE A 330 -4.20 2.59 12.90
N ILE A 331 -5.38 2.10 13.30
CA ILE A 331 -5.94 0.82 12.84
C ILE A 331 -7.37 1.09 12.38
N CYS A 332 -7.73 0.52 11.24
CA CYS A 332 -9.10 0.56 10.75
C CYS A 332 -9.57 -0.82 10.31
N ASN A 333 -10.85 -1.11 10.53
CA ASN A 333 -11.50 -2.29 10.01
C ASN A 333 -12.11 -1.98 8.64
N THR A 334 -11.78 -2.78 7.63
CA THR A 334 -12.33 -2.66 6.26
C THR A 334 -13.61 -3.48 6.06
N SER A 335 -14.00 -4.31 7.03
CA SER A 335 -15.28 -5.02 7.01
C SER A 335 -16.43 -4.08 7.38
N ARG A 336 -17.50 -4.13 6.59
CA ARG A 336 -18.77 -3.44 6.84
C ARG A 336 -19.81 -4.33 7.55
N LYS A 337 -19.46 -5.58 7.83
CA LYS A 337 -20.43 -6.59 8.28
C LYS A 337 -20.51 -6.72 9.79
N GLU A 338 -19.37 -6.66 10.47
CA GLU A 338 -19.30 -6.84 11.91
C GLU A 338 -18.08 -6.13 12.52
N ALA A 339 -18.13 -5.92 13.83
CA ALA A 339 -16.97 -5.54 14.63
C ALA A 339 -16.06 -6.75 14.84
N TYR A 340 -14.75 -6.52 14.91
CA TYR A 340 -13.76 -7.57 15.16
C TYR A 340 -13.07 -7.28 16.51
N PRO A 341 -13.41 -8.00 17.59
CA PRO A 341 -12.74 -7.86 18.87
C PRO A 341 -11.33 -8.45 18.76
N VAL A 342 -10.30 -7.64 19.02
CA VAL A 342 -8.91 -8.00 18.69
C VAL A 342 -7.92 -7.75 19.82
N HIS A 343 -6.90 -8.60 19.87
CA HIS A 343 -5.65 -8.34 20.56
C HIS A 343 -4.62 -7.77 19.60
N VAL A 344 -4.11 -6.58 19.92
CA VAL A 344 -3.03 -5.92 19.17
C VAL A 344 -1.71 -6.12 19.91
N ALA A 345 -0.77 -6.77 19.23
CA ALA A 345 0.62 -6.86 19.64
C ALA A 345 1.47 -5.92 18.78
N MET A 346 2.33 -5.13 19.43
CA MET A 346 3.30 -4.27 18.74
C MET A 346 4.72 -4.71 19.10
N LYS A 347 5.59 -4.78 18.09
CA LYS A 347 7.01 -5.08 18.26
C LYS A 347 7.67 -3.92 19.01
N GLY A 348 8.09 -4.16 20.26
CA GLY A 348 8.79 -3.18 21.08
C GLY A 348 10.29 -3.21 20.86
N MET A 349 10.94 -2.03 20.94
CA MET A 349 12.37 -1.92 21.15
C MET A 349 12.64 -1.89 22.67
N ILE A 350 13.32 -2.90 23.21
CA ILE A 350 13.91 -2.83 24.55
C ILE A 350 15.43 -2.88 24.38
N LYS A 351 16.17 -2.05 25.15
CA LYS A 351 17.63 -2.21 25.31
C LYS A 351 17.89 -3.68 25.69
N ASN A 352 18.42 -4.48 24.76
CA ASN A 352 18.67 -5.94 24.85
C ASN A 352 17.58 -6.90 24.32
N GLY A 353 16.77 -6.50 23.34
CA GLY A 353 16.05 -7.45 22.46
C GLY A 353 14.68 -6.97 21.99
N ASN A 354 14.16 -7.64 20.95
CA ASN A 354 12.81 -7.43 20.42
C ASN A 354 11.81 -8.26 21.23
N ARG A 355 10.87 -7.62 21.95
CA ARG A 355 9.73 -8.30 22.59
C ARG A 355 8.42 -7.63 22.16
N TRP A 356 7.39 -8.43 21.95
CA TRP A 356 6.03 -7.94 21.73
C TRP A 356 5.46 -7.39 23.04
N LYS A 357 4.90 -6.17 23.00
CA LYS A 357 4.11 -5.61 24.10
C LYS A 357 2.64 -5.61 23.70
N LYS A 358 1.77 -6.06 24.61
CA LYS A 358 0.31 -5.87 24.48
C LYS A 358 0.00 -4.40 24.71
N PHE A 359 -0.76 -3.78 23.82
CA PHE A 359 -1.19 -2.40 23.96
C PHE A 359 -2.68 -2.32 23.59
N CYS A 360 -3.48 -1.58 24.37
CA CYS A 360 -4.83 -1.19 23.96
C CYS A 360 -4.70 0.07 23.11
N ALA A 361 -4.86 -0.06 21.79
CA ALA A 361 -4.80 1.08 20.88
C ALA A 361 -6.08 1.93 20.96
N LEU A 362 -5.95 3.22 20.64
CA LEU A 362 -7.09 4.10 20.39
C LEU A 362 -7.76 3.64 19.08
N ILE A 363 -8.74 2.77 19.19
CA ILE A 363 -9.59 2.37 18.07
C ILE A 363 -10.70 3.42 18.01
N THR A 364 -10.70 4.27 16.99
CA THR A 364 -11.81 5.22 16.78
C THR A 364 -13.02 4.46 16.25
N TRP A 365 -13.84 3.95 17.17
CA TRP A 365 -15.23 3.59 16.92
C TRP A 365 -16.10 4.83 17.07
N PHE A 366 -16.97 5.07 16.10
CA PHE A 366 -18.16 5.88 16.33
C PHE A 366 -19.15 4.95 16.99
N GLU A 367 -19.46 5.19 18.26
CA GLU A 367 -20.75 4.76 18.80
C GLU A 367 -21.76 5.78 18.28
N PRO A 368 -22.77 5.37 17.49
CA PRO A 368 -23.92 6.23 17.27
C PRO A 368 -24.66 6.33 18.62
N GLU A 369 -24.81 7.56 19.14
CA GLU A 369 -25.73 7.86 20.25
C GLU A 369 -27.18 7.56 19.88
#